data_AF-A0A960QGE2-F1
#
_entry.id   AF-A0A960QGE2-F1
#
_cell.length_a   1.000
_cell.length_b   1.000
_cell.length_c   1.000
_cell.angle_alpha   90.00
_cell.angle_beta   90.00
_cell.angle_gamma   90.00
#
_symmetry.space_group_name_H-M   'P 1'
#
loop_
_entity.id
_entity.type
_entity.pdbx_description
1 polymer ?
#
loop_
_entity_poly.entity_id
_entity_poly.type
_entity_poly.pdbx_seq_one_letter_code
_entity_poly.pdbx_strand_id
1 'polypeptide(L)'
;MNPAPLINSDDPLEIEKAEAWIGDAVLALVARNWILQENGRTDGAMQSRLTSNQFLANIGNPTSVEARIGRIYREEGLDAAVSYVETALIPLFLKQEANRRRLN
;
A
#
# COMPACT_ATOMS: atom_id res chain seq x y z
N MET A 1 -11.58 -10.47 16.86
CA MET A 1 -11.49 -11.91 16.55
C MET A 1 -10.27 -12.06 15.65
N ASN A 2 -9.27 -12.85 16.02
CA ASN A 2 -8.09 -12.98 15.16
C ASN A 2 -8.50 -13.67 13.85
N PRO A 3 -8.11 -13.14 12.69
CA PRO A 3 -8.44 -13.76 11.42
C PRO A 3 -7.76 -15.13 11.33
N ALA A 4 -8.43 -16.09 10.70
CA ALA A 4 -7.84 -17.42 10.42
C ALA A 4 -6.47 -17.28 9.71
N PRO A 5 -5.55 -18.24 9.82
CA PRO A 5 -4.28 -18.17 9.09
C PRO A 5 -4.49 -18.01 7.57
N LEU A 6 -3.65 -17.21 6.90
CA LEU A 6 -3.73 -17.00 5.43
C LEU A 6 -3.32 -18.23 4.63
N ILE A 7 -2.36 -18.98 5.16
CA ILE A 7 -1.73 -20.12 4.52
C ILE A 7 -1.50 -21.24 5.55
N ASN A 8 -1.34 -22.46 5.07
CA ASN A 8 -1.00 -23.62 5.90
C ASN A 8 0.53 -23.74 6.02
N SER A 9 1.16 -22.77 6.69
CA SER A 9 2.60 -22.74 6.97
C SER A 9 2.87 -21.96 8.25
N ASP A 10 3.83 -22.43 9.04
CA ASP A 10 4.34 -21.72 10.22
C ASP A 10 5.63 -20.94 9.91
N ASP A 11 6.12 -20.95 8.66
CA ASP A 11 7.29 -20.19 8.24
C ASP A 11 6.95 -18.67 8.23
N PRO A 12 7.60 -17.85 9.08
CA PRO A 12 7.34 -16.41 9.14
C PRO A 12 7.53 -15.70 7.80
N LEU A 13 8.45 -16.16 6.95
CA LEU A 13 8.72 -15.54 5.66
C LEU A 13 7.57 -15.80 4.67
N GLU A 14 7.02 -17.01 4.67
CA GLU A 14 5.87 -17.33 3.82
C GLU A 14 4.60 -16.62 4.32
N ILE A 15 4.45 -16.46 5.63
CA ILE A 15 3.37 -15.66 6.21
C ILE A 15 3.49 -14.19 5.78
N GLU A 16 4.68 -13.58 5.90
CA GLU A 16 4.88 -12.18 5.49
C GLU A 16 4.58 -11.99 4.01
N LYS A 17 5.01 -12.91 3.14
CA LYS A 17 4.67 -12.85 1.71
C LYS A 17 3.18 -12.95 1.45
N ALA A 18 2.47 -13.83 2.16
CA ALA A 18 1.02 -13.95 2.02
C ALA A 18 0.29 -12.68 2.48
N GLU A 19 0.74 -12.08 3.58
CA GLU A 19 0.23 -10.79 4.05
C GLU A 19 0.52 -9.67 3.06
N ALA A 20 1.73 -9.64 2.50
CA ALA A 20 2.13 -8.68 1.46
C ALA A 20 1.28 -8.84 0.20
N TRP A 21 0.98 -10.06 -0.20
CA TRP A 21 0.13 -10.34 -1.36
C TRP A 21 -1.28 -9.74 -1.21
N ILE A 22 -1.87 -9.84 -0.02
CA ILE A 22 -3.15 -9.18 0.29
C ILE A 22 -2.97 -7.66 0.38
N GLY A 23 -1.89 -7.21 1.00
CA GLY A 23 -1.55 -5.81 1.16
C GLY A 23 -1.38 -5.06 -0.16
N ASP A 24 -0.72 -5.67 -1.15
CA ASP A 24 -0.58 -5.11 -2.50
C ASP A 24 -1.95 -4.90 -3.17
N ALA A 25 -2.85 -5.89 -3.07
CA ALA A 25 -4.20 -5.76 -3.61
C ALA A 25 -4.99 -4.62 -2.94
N VAL A 26 -4.87 -4.48 -1.62
CA VAL A 26 -5.47 -3.38 -0.85
C VAL A 26 -4.85 -2.04 -1.25
N LEU A 27 -3.53 -1.94 -1.29
CA LEU A 27 -2.80 -0.73 -1.69
C LEU A 27 -3.20 -0.30 -3.11
N ALA A 28 -3.32 -1.23 -4.04
CA ALA A 28 -3.73 -0.95 -5.41
C ALA A 28 -5.18 -0.44 -5.49
N LEU A 29 -6.09 -0.95 -4.66
CA LEU A 29 -7.46 -0.43 -4.55
C LEU A 29 -7.46 1.00 -4.00
N VAL A 30 -6.78 1.24 -2.88
CA VAL A 30 -6.71 2.56 -2.25
C VAL A 30 -6.08 3.59 -3.20
N ALA A 31 -4.97 3.23 -3.85
CA ALA A 31 -4.30 4.08 -4.83
C ALA A 31 -5.25 4.49 -5.97
N ARG A 32 -6.02 3.55 -6.53
CA ARG A 32 -6.97 3.84 -7.61
C ARG A 32 -8.11 4.73 -7.13
N ASN A 33 -8.68 4.46 -5.95
CA ASN A 33 -9.74 5.28 -5.37
C ASN A 33 -9.25 6.72 -5.13
N TRP A 34 -8.08 6.86 -4.52
CA TRP A 34 -7.47 8.16 -4.25
C TRP A 34 -7.19 8.94 -5.56
N ILE A 35 -6.63 8.29 -6.59
CA ILE A 35 -6.37 8.92 -7.90
C ILE A 35 -7.66 9.39 -8.56
N LEU A 36 -8.73 8.58 -8.51
CA LEU A 36 -10.02 8.95 -9.09
C LEU A 36 -10.63 10.15 -8.36
N GLN A 37 -10.51 10.20 -7.04
CA GLN A 37 -10.99 11.33 -6.23
C GLN A 37 -10.17 12.61 -6.46
N GLU A 38 -8.84 12.50 -6.48
CA GLU A 38 -7.93 13.63 -6.61
C GLU A 38 -7.94 14.23 -8.03
N ASN A 39 -7.92 13.38 -9.06
CA ASN A 39 -7.75 13.83 -10.44
C ASN A 39 -9.04 13.79 -11.28
N GLY A 40 -10.10 13.16 -10.79
CA GLY A 40 -11.35 12.96 -11.54
C GLY A 40 -11.21 12.05 -12.78
N ARG A 41 -10.08 11.34 -12.91
CA ARG A 41 -9.76 10.46 -14.06
C ARG A 41 -8.77 9.38 -13.68
N THR A 42 -8.67 8.36 -14.52
CA THR A 42 -7.63 7.33 -14.38
C THR A 42 -6.24 7.91 -14.67
N ASP A 43 -5.25 7.53 -13.86
CA ASP A 43 -3.84 7.82 -14.09
C ASP A 43 -3.00 6.59 -13.72
N GLY A 44 -2.80 5.71 -14.70
CA GLY A 44 -2.03 4.48 -14.51
C GLY A 44 -0.57 4.76 -14.18
N ALA A 45 0.01 5.84 -14.70
CA ALA A 45 1.40 6.19 -14.41
C ALA A 45 1.56 6.63 -12.95
N MET A 46 0.62 7.42 -12.42
CA MET A 46 0.60 7.81 -11.01
C MET A 46 0.37 6.61 -10.10
N GLN A 47 -0.56 5.71 -10.47
CA GLN A 47 -0.79 4.47 -9.73
C GLN A 47 0.49 3.62 -9.65
N SER A 48 1.17 3.39 -10.77
CA SER A 48 2.44 2.64 -10.78
C SER A 48 3.52 3.28 -9.91
N ARG A 49 3.59 4.61 -9.83
CA ARG A 49 4.57 5.29 -8.95
C ARG A 49 4.21 5.11 -7.48
N LEU A 50 2.94 5.29 -7.11
CA LEU A 50 2.44 5.18 -5.74
C LEU A 50 2.53 3.75 -5.19
N THR A 51 2.47 2.73 -6.04
CA THR A 51 2.57 1.32 -5.61
C THR A 51 3.93 0.70 -5.95
N SER A 52 4.92 1.49 -6.36
CA SER A 52 6.23 0.93 -6.75
C SER A 52 7.08 0.56 -5.53
N ASN A 53 7.84 -0.53 -5.63
CA ASN A 53 8.89 -0.86 -4.66
C ASN A 53 9.86 0.30 -4.43
N GLN A 54 10.15 1.09 -5.47
CA GLN A 54 11.02 2.26 -5.35
C GLN A 54 10.43 3.34 -4.44
N PHE A 55 9.12 3.55 -4.47
CA PHE A 55 8.44 4.44 -3.54
C PHE A 55 8.39 3.84 -2.14
N LEU A 56 7.92 2.59 -2.01
CA LEU A 56 7.77 1.90 -0.72
C LEU A 56 9.09 1.76 0.03
N ALA A 57 10.22 1.62 -0.69
CA ALA A 57 11.57 1.61 -0.13
C ALA A 57 11.93 2.88 0.67
N ASN A 58 11.27 4.02 0.43
CA ASN A 58 11.46 5.24 1.22
C ASN A 58 10.73 5.20 2.58
N ILE A 59 9.88 4.20 2.80
CA ILE A 59 9.10 3.98 4.01
C ILE A 59 9.70 2.81 4.81
N GLY A 60 10.08 1.75 4.12
CA GLY A 60 10.67 0.54 4.70
C GLY A 60 10.91 -0.52 3.63
N ASN A 61 11.17 -1.76 4.03
CA ASN A 61 11.20 -2.87 3.07
C ASN A 61 9.82 -2.98 2.36
N PRO A 62 9.76 -2.99 1.01
CA PRO A 62 8.48 -3.00 0.28
C PRO A 62 7.53 -4.12 0.70
N THR A 63 8.02 -5.36 0.78
CA THR A 63 7.23 -6.51 1.22
C THR A 63 6.70 -6.32 2.63
N SER A 64 7.51 -5.81 3.56
CA SER A 64 7.06 -5.56 4.93
C SER A 64 6.03 -4.42 5.02
N VAL A 65 6.12 -3.41 4.16
CA VAL A 65 5.13 -2.32 4.07
C VAL A 65 3.79 -2.87 3.57
N GLU A 66 3.80 -3.66 2.51
CA GLU A 66 2.61 -4.33 1.99
C GLU A 66 2.03 -5.29 3.03
N ALA A 67 2.86 -6.12 3.67
CA ALA A 67 2.42 -7.05 4.71
C ALA A 67 1.72 -6.33 5.86
N ARG A 68 2.21 -5.15 6.25
CA ARG A 68 1.55 -4.31 7.26
C ARG A 68 0.16 -3.87 6.80
N ILE A 69 0.00 -3.44 5.55
CA ILE A 69 -1.32 -3.08 4.98
C ILE A 69 -2.25 -4.30 5.01
N GLY A 70 -1.73 -5.47 4.62
CA GLY A 70 -2.45 -6.73 4.68
C GLY A 70 -2.94 -7.06 6.09
N ARG A 71 -2.07 -6.97 7.11
CA ARG A 71 -2.43 -7.22 8.51
C ARG A 71 -3.52 -6.27 9.00
N ILE A 72 -3.37 -4.96 8.79
CA ILE A 72 -4.37 -3.96 9.17
C ILE A 72 -5.72 -4.28 8.53
N TYR A 73 -5.73 -4.58 7.22
CA TYR A 73 -6.96 -4.98 6.53
C TYR A 73 -7.63 -6.21 7.16
N ARG A 74 -6.85 -7.22 7.52
CA ARG A 74 -7.39 -8.48 8.07
C ARG A 74 -7.89 -8.35 9.50
N GLU A 75 -7.23 -7.52 10.30
CA GLU A 75 -7.54 -7.36 11.73
C GLU A 75 -8.62 -6.32 11.98
N GLU A 76 -8.60 -5.23 11.19
CA GLU A 76 -9.39 -4.01 11.45
C GLU A 76 -10.33 -3.64 10.28
N GLY A 77 -10.18 -4.29 9.13
CA GLY A 77 -11.04 -4.09 7.96
C GLY A 77 -10.49 -3.06 6.96
N LEU A 78 -11.23 -2.89 5.86
CA LEU A 78 -10.80 -2.04 4.74
C LEU A 78 -10.64 -0.57 5.13
N ASP A 79 -11.54 -0.02 5.94
CA ASP A 79 -11.51 1.40 6.32
C ASP A 79 -10.25 1.75 7.11
N ALA A 80 -9.80 0.84 8.00
CA ALA A 80 -8.54 1.01 8.72
C ALA A 80 -7.33 0.98 7.79
N ALA A 81 -7.32 0.08 6.80
CA ALA A 81 -6.25 0.00 5.81
C ALA A 81 -6.22 1.24 4.89
N VAL A 82 -7.39 1.73 4.47
CA VAL A 82 -7.53 3.00 3.74
C VAL A 82 -6.94 4.14 4.55
N SER A 83 -7.36 4.29 5.81
CA SER A 83 -6.88 5.34 6.71
C SER A 83 -5.35 5.27 6.91
N TYR A 84 -4.78 4.08 7.06
CA TYR A 84 -3.33 3.91 7.14
C TYR A 84 -2.61 4.39 5.86
N VAL A 85 -3.08 3.98 4.68
CA VAL A 85 -2.46 4.40 3.41
C VAL A 85 -2.57 5.93 3.23
N GLU A 86 -3.74 6.51 3.50
CA GLU A 86 -3.96 7.96 3.38
C GLU A 86 -3.13 8.79 4.35
N THR A 87 -2.90 8.30 5.57
CA THR A 87 -2.14 9.04 6.59
C THR A 87 -0.64 8.78 6.54
N ALA A 88 -0.20 7.58 6.16
CA ALA A 88 1.20 7.19 6.17
C ALA A 88 1.88 7.29 4.80
N LEU A 89 1.20 6.91 3.71
CA LEU A 89 1.80 6.80 2.38
C LEU A 89 1.55 8.06 1.53
N ILE A 90 0.31 8.53 1.45
CA ILE A 90 -0.08 9.63 0.54
C ILE A 90 0.73 10.92 0.80
N PRO A 91 0.96 11.40 2.04
CA PRO A 91 1.73 12.63 2.26
C PRO A 91 3.18 12.53 1.77
N LEU A 92 3.79 11.35 1.92
CA LEU A 92 5.14 11.07 1.45
C LEU A 92 5.19 11.02 -0.09
N PHE A 93 4.19 10.38 -0.70
CA PHE A 93 4.06 10.31 -2.16
C PHE A 93 3.93 11.71 -2.78
N LEU A 94 3.05 12.55 -2.23
CA LEU A 94 2.86 13.92 -2.69
C LEU A 94 4.14 14.75 -2.58
N LYS A 95 4.89 14.60 -1.48
CA LYS A 95 6.20 15.25 -1.32
C LYS A 95 7.20 14.80 -2.40
N GLN A 96 7.23 13.51 -2.73
CA GLN A 96 8.09 12.98 -3.78
C GLN A 96 7.69 13.50 -5.17
N GLU A 97 6.39 13.52 -5.49
CA GLU A 97 5.89 14.04 -6.76
C GLU A 97 6.17 15.54 -6.92
N ALA A 98 6.04 16.32 -5.85
CA ALA A 98 6.39 17.74 -5.87
C ALA A 98 7.88 17.96 -6.17
N ASN A 99 8.77 17.14 -5.58
CA ASN A 99 10.20 17.20 -5.87
C ASN A 99 10.52 16.76 -7.31
N ARG A 100 9.86 15.71 -7.82
CA ARG A 100 10.01 15.25 -9.21
C ARG A 100 9.63 16.33 -10.22
N ARG A 101 8.56 17.09 -9.95
CA ARG A 101 8.12 18.20 -10.82
C ARG A 101 9.06 19.41 -10.82
N ARG A 102 9.91 19.58 -9.79
CA ARG A 102 10.90 20.68 -9.72
C ARG A 102 12.19 20.36 -10.49
N LEU A 103 12.48 19.08 -10.71
CA LEU A 103 13.68 18.60 -11.38
C LEU A 103 13.49 18.43 -12.90
N ASN A 104 12.25 18.53 -13.36
CA ASN A 104 11.85 18.48 -14.77
C ASN A 104 11.48 19.87 -15.26
#